data_AF-A0A0F0LA84-F1
#
_entry.id   AF-A0A0F0LA84-F1
#
_cell.length_a   1.000
_cell.length_b   1.000
_cell.length_c   1.000
_cell.angle_alpha   90.00
_cell.angle_beta   90.00
_cell.angle_gamma   90.00
#
_symmetry.space_group_name_H-M   'P 1'
#
loop_
_entity.id
_entity.type
_entity.pdbx_description
1 polymer ?
#
loop_
_entity_poly.entity_id
_entity_poly.type
_entity_poly.pdbx_seq_one_letter_code
_entity_poly.pdbx_strand_id
1 'polypeptide(L)'
;MPHLTREDSRAKYAPGTEFAMDMITMNGNTGTYLDAPYHRCEGGGDLASLDLRTLVGLRAEVFHLRDAWDVERRGIEAVTLADRHLRDAAVLLDTGWSASCAHDPARGRRACRRASDALAEVPAQGARFTAAPPAMCGFGTFPVRAFATVPASS
;
A
#
# COMPACT_ATOMS: atom_id res chain seq x y z
N MET A 1 6.65 7.33 -22.74
CA MET A 1 7.51 8.46 -23.18
C MET A 1 7.23 9.63 -22.25
N PRO A 2 8.25 10.37 -21.79
CA PRO A 2 8.03 11.57 -20.98
C PRO A 2 7.19 12.59 -21.75
N HIS A 3 6.33 13.33 -21.05
CA HIS A 3 5.64 14.48 -21.63
C HIS A 3 6.66 15.58 -22.00
N LEU A 4 7.71 15.71 -21.18
CA LEU A 4 8.82 16.64 -21.40
C LEU A 4 10.13 16.05 -20.88
N THR A 5 11.14 15.94 -21.74
CA THR A 5 12.49 15.58 -21.30
C THR A 5 13.20 16.79 -20.66
N ARG A 6 14.21 16.53 -19.83
CA ARG A 6 15.01 17.59 -19.22
C ARG A 6 15.74 18.44 -20.26
N GLU A 7 16.24 17.82 -21.32
CA GLU A 7 16.89 18.52 -22.43
C GLU A 7 15.88 19.42 -23.18
N ASP A 8 14.71 18.89 -23.54
CA ASP A 8 13.68 19.66 -24.25
C ASP A 8 13.14 20.84 -23.43
N SER A 9 13.21 20.76 -22.09
CA SER A 9 12.76 21.83 -21.22
C SER A 9 13.57 23.12 -21.41
N ARG A 10 14.85 23.03 -21.79
CA ARG A 10 15.74 24.19 -22.05
C ARG A 10 15.23 25.10 -23.15
N ALA A 11 14.57 24.53 -24.16
CA ALA A 11 14.01 25.29 -25.28
C ALA A 11 12.67 25.96 -24.95
N LYS A 12 12.02 25.56 -23.84
CA LYS A 12 10.68 26.02 -23.44
C LYS A 12 10.71 27.01 -22.27
N TYR A 13 11.73 26.98 -21.43
CA TYR A 13 11.82 27.76 -20.20
C TYR A 13 13.05 28.68 -20.19
N ALA A 14 13.03 29.67 -19.29
CA ALA A 14 14.12 30.64 -19.18
C ALA A 14 15.46 29.96 -18.86
N PRO A 15 16.60 30.51 -19.33
CA PRO A 15 17.93 29.99 -19.03
C PRO A 15 18.12 29.72 -17.53
N GLY A 16 18.66 28.54 -17.20
CA GLY A 16 18.85 28.08 -15.82
C GLY A 16 17.67 27.30 -15.23
N THR A 17 16.56 27.12 -15.95
CA THR A 17 15.40 26.31 -15.50
C THR A 17 15.26 25.04 -16.32
N GLU A 18 15.51 23.87 -15.71
CA GLU A 18 15.46 22.57 -16.40
C GLU A 18 14.80 21.48 -15.55
N PHE A 19 13.86 20.73 -16.14
CA PHE A 19 13.15 19.65 -15.45
C PHE A 19 12.53 18.66 -16.44
N ALA A 20 12.18 17.46 -15.94
CA ALA A 20 11.48 16.45 -16.71
C ALA A 20 10.06 16.28 -16.18
N MET A 21 9.12 15.96 -17.06
CA MET A 21 7.75 15.58 -16.70
C MET A 21 7.43 14.24 -17.35
N ASP A 22 7.20 13.24 -16.54
CA ASP A 22 6.85 11.89 -16.99
C ASP A 22 5.33 11.71 -17.08
N MET A 23 4.89 10.82 -17.95
CA MET A 23 3.51 10.34 -17.97
C MET A 23 3.45 8.91 -17.51
N ILE A 24 2.43 8.61 -16.70
CA ILE A 24 2.17 7.26 -16.22
C ILE A 24 0.73 6.87 -16.55
N THR A 25 0.57 5.68 -17.15
CA THR A 25 -0.72 5.03 -17.34
C THR A 25 -0.65 3.70 -16.59
N MET A 26 -1.56 3.51 -15.64
CA MET A 26 -1.59 2.30 -14.81
C MET A 26 -3.02 1.98 -14.39
N ASN A 27 -3.22 0.75 -13.91
CA ASN A 27 -4.42 0.38 -13.19
C ASN A 27 -4.31 0.84 -11.72
N GLY A 28 -5.40 1.34 -11.12
CA GLY A 28 -5.46 1.76 -9.71
C GLY A 28 -5.03 0.70 -8.70
N ASN A 29 -5.19 -0.59 -9.02
CA ASN A 29 -4.79 -1.72 -8.17
C ASN A 29 -3.30 -2.10 -8.31
N THR A 30 -2.45 -1.21 -8.82
CA THR A 30 -1.03 -1.50 -9.06
C THR A 30 -0.21 -1.30 -7.79
N GLY A 31 0.53 -2.33 -7.35
CA GLY A 31 1.45 -2.23 -6.20
C GLY A 31 0.71 -2.28 -4.85
N THR A 32 1.16 -1.48 -3.88
CA THR A 32 0.42 -1.25 -2.62
C THR A 32 -0.67 -0.22 -2.91
N TYR A 33 -1.94 -0.62 -2.80
CA TYR A 33 -3.09 0.22 -3.10
C TYR A 33 -4.12 0.18 -1.97
N LEU A 34 -5.06 1.11 -2.02
CA LEU A 34 -6.22 1.16 -1.14
C LEU A 34 -7.50 1.06 -1.96
N ASP A 35 -8.48 0.34 -1.42
CA ASP A 35 -9.83 0.22 -1.97
C ASP A 35 -10.81 1.07 -1.18
N ALA A 36 -11.51 1.97 -1.86
CA ALA A 36 -12.71 2.64 -1.37
C ALA A 36 -13.95 1.75 -1.58
N PRO A 37 -15.06 1.96 -0.84
CA PRO A 37 -16.30 1.21 -1.02
C PRO A 37 -16.78 1.17 -2.47
N TYR A 38 -16.61 2.26 -3.23
CA TYR A 38 -16.96 2.36 -4.64
C TYR A 38 -16.34 1.25 -5.52
N HIS A 39 -15.17 0.72 -5.15
CA HIS A 39 -14.52 -0.37 -5.90
C HIS A 39 -15.42 -1.62 -6.03
N ARG A 40 -16.23 -1.90 -4.99
CA ARG A 40 -17.06 -3.10 -4.92
C ARG A 40 -18.57 -2.81 -4.88
N CYS A 41 -18.96 -1.66 -4.36
CA CYS A 41 -20.33 -1.26 -4.16
C CYS A 41 -20.65 -0.05 -5.04
N GLU A 42 -21.54 -0.20 -6.02
CA GLU A 42 -21.88 0.83 -7.01
C GLU A 42 -22.27 2.19 -6.39
N GLY A 43 -23.02 2.19 -5.28
CA GLY A 43 -23.38 3.39 -4.52
C GLY A 43 -22.41 3.77 -3.39
N GLY A 44 -21.27 3.08 -3.29
CA GLY A 44 -20.26 3.33 -2.26
C GLY A 44 -19.48 4.61 -2.53
N GLY A 45 -18.92 5.21 -1.48
CA GLY A 45 -18.05 6.37 -1.60
C GLY A 45 -16.73 6.07 -2.33
N ASP A 46 -16.25 7.02 -3.13
CA ASP A 46 -14.96 6.98 -3.83
C ASP A 46 -13.79 7.41 -2.93
N LEU A 47 -12.57 7.43 -3.46
CA LEU A 47 -11.37 7.84 -2.70
C LEU A 47 -11.44 9.27 -2.13
N ALA A 48 -12.15 10.19 -2.79
CA ALA A 48 -12.31 11.56 -2.29
C ALA A 48 -13.30 11.66 -1.11
N SER A 49 -14.17 10.67 -0.96
CA SER A 49 -15.16 10.61 0.13
C SER A 49 -14.63 10.02 1.45
N LEU A 50 -13.44 9.41 1.44
CA LEU A 50 -12.89 8.73 2.62
C LEU A 50 -12.47 9.73 3.70
N ASP A 51 -12.88 9.45 4.95
CA ASP A 51 -12.47 10.24 6.11
C ASP A 51 -11.01 9.93 6.50
N LEU A 52 -10.15 10.94 6.53
CA LEU A 52 -8.73 10.77 6.91
C LEU A 52 -8.53 10.16 8.30
N ARG A 53 -9.51 10.30 9.21
CA ARG A 53 -9.46 9.68 10.55
C ARG A 53 -9.44 8.16 10.49
N THR A 54 -9.85 7.55 9.38
CA THR A 54 -9.81 6.09 9.16
C THR A 54 -8.56 5.64 8.41
N LEU A 55 -7.65 6.56 8.06
CA LEU A 55 -6.53 6.29 7.15
C LEU A 55 -5.17 6.79 7.66
N VAL A 56 -5.15 7.73 8.60
CA VAL A 56 -3.93 8.44 9.01
C VAL A 56 -3.67 8.24 10.49
N GLY A 57 -2.44 7.84 10.82
CA GLY A 57 -1.97 7.73 12.21
C GLY A 57 -2.80 6.77 13.06
N LEU A 58 -3.39 5.74 12.46
CA LEU A 58 -4.17 4.75 13.19
C LEU A 58 -3.29 3.96 14.14
N ARG A 59 -3.81 3.58 15.30
CA ARG A 59 -3.15 2.54 16.12
C ARG A 59 -3.02 1.28 15.28
N ALA A 60 -1.79 0.80 15.12
CA ALA A 60 -1.53 -0.43 14.39
C ALA A 60 -1.56 -1.63 15.34
N GLU A 61 -2.35 -2.64 14.99
CA GLU A 61 -2.32 -3.96 15.62
C GLU A 61 -1.78 -4.94 14.58
N VAL A 62 -0.51 -5.32 14.74
CA VAL A 62 0.17 -6.23 13.82
C VAL A 62 0.10 -7.65 14.38
N PHE A 63 -0.35 -8.57 13.55
CA PHE A 63 -0.36 -10.01 13.82
C PHE A 63 0.67 -10.66 12.90
N HIS A 64 1.76 -11.15 13.48
CA HIS A 64 2.77 -11.94 12.77
C HIS A 64 2.31 -13.39 12.67
N LEU A 65 1.88 -13.78 11.48
CA LEU A 65 1.13 -15.01 11.18
C LEU A 65 1.85 -15.86 10.14
N ARG A 66 3.18 -15.76 10.07
CA ARG A 66 4.01 -16.45 9.07
C ARG A 66 3.92 -17.97 9.16
N ASP A 67 3.71 -18.48 10.38
CA ASP A 67 3.56 -19.90 10.66
C ASP A 67 2.09 -20.32 10.81
N ALA A 68 1.14 -19.40 10.58
CA ALA A 68 -0.29 -19.63 10.84
C ALA A 68 -1.05 -20.21 9.63
N TRP A 69 -0.40 -20.34 8.47
CA TRP A 69 -1.02 -20.87 7.25
C TRP A 69 -0.03 -21.74 6.48
N ASP A 70 -0.56 -22.72 5.77
CA ASP A 70 0.16 -23.48 4.75
C ASP A 70 -0.78 -23.83 3.58
N VAL A 71 -0.32 -24.64 2.63
CA VAL A 71 -1.11 -25.02 1.44
C VAL A 71 -2.37 -25.79 1.82
N GLU A 72 -2.31 -26.59 2.88
CA GLU A 72 -3.39 -27.45 3.39
C GLU A 72 -4.30 -26.71 4.39
N ARG A 73 -3.74 -25.76 5.14
CA ARG A 73 -4.45 -24.91 6.09
C ARG A 73 -4.46 -23.45 5.62
N ARG A 74 -5.38 -23.15 4.72
CA ARG A 74 -5.59 -21.79 4.18
C ARG A 74 -6.59 -21.02 5.03
N GLY A 75 -6.24 -19.78 5.36
CA GLY A 75 -7.13 -18.83 6.04
C GLY A 75 -6.68 -18.47 7.44
N ILE A 76 -7.07 -17.28 7.88
CA ILE A 76 -6.83 -16.77 9.24
C ILE A 76 -8.18 -16.77 9.95
N GLU A 77 -8.28 -17.48 11.06
CA GLU A 77 -9.52 -17.63 11.81
C GLU A 77 -9.79 -16.40 12.68
N ALA A 78 -11.07 -16.08 12.91
CA ALA A 78 -11.45 -14.92 13.74
C ALA A 78 -10.91 -15.02 15.18
N VAL A 79 -10.75 -16.25 15.71
CA VAL A 79 -10.19 -16.49 17.04
C VAL A 79 -8.74 -15.99 17.17
N THR A 80 -7.98 -15.95 16.06
CA THR A 80 -6.61 -15.41 16.01
C THR A 80 -6.55 -13.92 16.36
N LEU A 81 -7.67 -13.21 16.26
CA LEU A 81 -7.78 -11.77 16.47
C LEU A 81 -8.45 -11.40 17.81
N ALA A 82 -8.90 -12.41 18.57
CA ALA A 82 -9.83 -12.22 19.69
C ALA A 82 -9.20 -11.63 20.96
N ASP A 83 -7.88 -11.65 21.08
CA ASP A 83 -7.13 -11.22 22.26
C ASP A 83 -6.87 -9.70 22.31
N ARG A 84 -7.30 -8.94 21.29
CA ARG A 84 -7.00 -7.51 21.17
C ARG A 84 -8.23 -6.65 20.94
N HIS A 85 -8.18 -5.40 21.41
CA HIS A 85 -9.19 -4.40 21.09
C HIS A 85 -8.94 -3.80 19.70
N LEU A 86 -9.71 -4.21 18.70
CA LEU A 86 -9.44 -3.87 17.30
C LEU A 86 -10.26 -2.69 16.74
N ARG A 87 -11.26 -2.21 17.49
CA ARG A 87 -12.04 -1.06 17.06
C ARG A 87 -11.14 0.16 16.82
N ASP A 88 -11.35 0.80 15.67
CA ASP A 88 -10.64 1.98 15.18
C ASP A 88 -9.11 1.80 15.01
N ALA A 89 -8.64 0.54 14.94
CA ALA A 89 -7.25 0.21 14.66
C ALA A 89 -7.04 -0.14 13.19
N ALA A 90 -5.83 0.10 12.69
CA ALA A 90 -5.33 -0.58 11.49
C ALA A 90 -4.88 -1.99 11.89
N VAL A 91 -5.60 -3.01 11.42
CA VAL A 91 -5.24 -4.42 11.64
C VAL A 91 -4.37 -4.88 10.48
N LEU A 92 -3.12 -5.23 10.76
CA LEU A 92 -2.15 -5.64 9.74
C LEU A 92 -1.79 -7.12 9.95
N LEU A 93 -1.97 -7.92 8.91
CA LEU A 93 -1.71 -9.36 8.94
C LEU A 93 -0.40 -9.65 8.20
N ASP A 94 0.66 -9.92 8.94
CA ASP A 94 1.96 -10.28 8.38
C ASP A 94 2.02 -11.80 8.15
N THR A 95 1.73 -12.22 6.92
CA THR A 95 1.75 -13.63 6.51
C THR A 95 3.08 -14.05 5.88
N GLY A 96 4.04 -13.13 5.73
CA GLY A 96 5.27 -13.34 4.96
C GLY A 96 5.08 -13.38 3.43
N TRP A 97 3.85 -13.19 2.93
CA TRP A 97 3.54 -13.29 1.50
C TRP A 97 4.15 -12.16 0.65
N SER A 98 4.58 -11.06 1.28
CA SER A 98 5.34 -9.97 0.65
C SER A 98 6.62 -10.46 -0.05
N ALA A 99 7.21 -11.55 0.42
CA ALA A 99 8.39 -12.18 -0.18
C ALA A 99 8.06 -12.92 -1.50
N SER A 100 6.79 -13.23 -1.75
CA SER A 100 6.33 -13.89 -2.96
C SER A 100 6.25 -12.90 -4.11
N CYS A 101 7.04 -13.12 -5.16
CA CYS A 101 6.85 -12.47 -6.45
C CYS A 101 6.09 -13.42 -7.37
N ALA A 102 5.19 -12.88 -8.19
CA ALA A 102 4.68 -13.63 -9.33
C ALA A 102 5.87 -14.16 -10.16
N HIS A 103 5.90 -15.48 -10.36
CA HIS A 103 6.85 -16.11 -11.26
C HIS A 103 6.29 -16.01 -12.67
N ASP A 104 7.03 -15.34 -13.56
CA ASP A 104 6.73 -15.36 -14.99
C ASP A 104 7.62 -16.44 -15.65
N PRO A 105 7.06 -17.63 -15.96
CA PRO A 105 7.84 -18.71 -16.57
C PRO A 105 8.39 -18.35 -17.96
N ALA A 106 7.80 -17.37 -18.66
CA ALA A 106 8.27 -16.94 -19.97
C ALA A 106 9.52 -16.02 -19.90
N ARG A 107 9.75 -15.36 -18.76
CA ARG A 107 10.87 -14.42 -18.56
C ARG A 107 12.03 -14.97 -17.74
N GLY A 108 11.92 -16.19 -17.21
CA GLY A 108 12.97 -16.85 -16.42
C GLY A 108 13.45 -16.07 -15.19
N ARG A 109 12.73 -15.02 -14.80
CA ARG A 109 13.06 -14.09 -13.71
C ARG A 109 11.79 -13.72 -12.96
N ARG A 110 11.91 -13.45 -11.66
CA ARG A 110 10.81 -12.93 -10.83
C ARG A 110 10.36 -11.58 -11.41
N ALA A 111 9.03 -11.40 -11.54
CA ALA A 111 8.44 -10.24 -12.21
C ALA A 111 8.65 -8.91 -11.47
N CYS A 112 8.97 -8.94 -10.18
CA CYS A 112 9.37 -7.75 -9.43
C CYS A 112 10.59 -8.03 -8.54
N ARG A 113 11.29 -6.96 -8.11
CA ARG A 113 12.25 -7.05 -7.01
C ARG A 113 11.46 -7.45 -5.76
N ARG A 114 12.00 -8.35 -4.94
CA ARG A 114 11.39 -8.75 -3.66
C ARG A 114 10.93 -7.48 -2.94
N ALA A 115 9.63 -7.35 -2.66
CA ALA A 115 9.16 -6.28 -1.82
C ALA A 115 9.90 -6.39 -0.49
N SER A 116 10.37 -5.27 0.05
CA SER A 116 10.92 -5.23 1.41
C SER A 116 9.89 -5.83 2.35
N ASP A 117 10.34 -6.68 3.27
CA ASP A 117 9.47 -7.37 4.21
C ASP A 117 9.03 -6.42 5.35
N ALA A 118 8.37 -5.33 4.97
CA ALA A 118 8.23 -4.14 5.80
C ALA A 118 7.40 -4.41 7.05
N LEU A 119 6.44 -5.34 7.01
CA LEU A 119 5.64 -5.69 8.18
C LEU A 119 6.42 -6.53 9.20
N ALA A 120 7.48 -7.25 8.80
CA ALA A 120 8.32 -8.01 9.73
C ALA A 120 9.00 -7.11 10.78
N GLU A 121 9.29 -5.87 10.39
CA GLU A 121 10.01 -4.87 11.18
C GLU A 121 9.07 -4.02 12.05
N VAL A 122 7.75 -4.17 11.91
CA VAL A 122 6.78 -3.41 12.71
C VAL A 122 6.44 -4.24 13.94
N PRO A 123 6.58 -3.69 15.16
CA PRO A 123 6.22 -4.42 16.37
C PRO A 123 4.74 -4.76 16.39
N ALA A 124 4.39 -5.85 17.09
CA ALA A 124 3.02 -6.31 17.24
C ALA A 124 2.04 -5.20 17.71
N GLN A 125 2.53 -4.28 18.56
CA GLN A 125 1.78 -3.17 19.12
C GLN A 125 2.65 -1.91 19.26
N GLY A 126 2.00 -0.76 19.40
CA GLY A 126 2.65 0.53 19.69
C GLY A 126 2.99 1.36 18.45
N ALA A 127 2.96 0.77 17.26
CA ALA A 127 3.12 1.51 16.01
C ALA A 127 1.86 2.32 15.64
N ARG A 128 2.05 3.30 14.73
CA ARG A 128 0.96 4.04 14.08
C ARG A 128 1.04 3.83 12.58
N PHE A 129 -0.08 3.55 11.91
CA PHE A 129 -0.15 3.24 10.49
C PHE A 129 -0.85 4.34 9.70
N THR A 130 -0.36 4.63 8.49
CA THR A 130 -0.95 5.58 7.56
C THR A 130 -0.97 5.01 6.15
N ALA A 131 -2.11 5.14 5.47
CA ALA A 131 -2.31 4.75 4.08
C ALA A 131 -3.31 5.69 3.38
N ALA A 132 -2.99 6.98 3.32
CA ALA A 132 -3.84 7.96 2.66
C ALA A 132 -3.68 7.90 1.13
N PRO A 133 -4.77 7.72 0.35
CA PRO A 133 -4.74 7.89 -1.10
C PRO A 133 -4.82 9.38 -1.49
N PRO A 134 -4.45 9.73 -2.73
CA PRO A 134 -4.88 11.00 -3.30
C PRO A 134 -6.40 11.07 -3.35
N ALA A 135 -6.97 12.23 -3.03
CA ALA A 135 -8.40 12.48 -3.10
C ALA A 135 -8.83 12.62 -4.57
N MET A 136 -9.37 11.54 -5.15
CA MET A 136 -9.81 11.50 -6.55
C MET A 136 -11.26 11.06 -6.66
N CYS A 137 -12.08 11.91 -7.27
CA CYS A 137 -13.49 11.61 -7.51
C CYS A 137 -13.65 10.52 -8.59
N GLY A 138 -14.61 9.61 -8.39
CA GLY A 138 -14.94 8.54 -9.33
C GLY A 138 -13.95 7.37 -9.38
N PHE A 139 -12.91 7.39 -8.53
CA PHE A 139 -11.94 6.29 -8.44
C PHE A 139 -12.24 5.42 -7.22
N GLY A 140 -12.33 4.10 -7.45
CA GLY A 140 -12.49 3.12 -6.39
C GLY A 140 -11.17 2.69 -5.76
N THR A 141 -10.06 2.76 -6.49
CA THR A 141 -8.76 2.24 -6.05
C THR A 141 -7.63 3.11 -6.57
N PHE A 142 -6.55 3.23 -5.78
CA PHE A 142 -5.33 3.87 -6.24
C PHE A 142 -4.11 3.44 -5.41
N PRO A 143 -2.89 3.46 -5.97
CA PRO A 143 -1.68 3.19 -5.20
C PRO A 143 -1.51 4.19 -4.06
N VAL A 144 -1.05 3.68 -2.91
CA VAL A 144 -0.76 4.49 -1.73
C VAL A 144 0.67 4.24 -1.28
N ARG A 145 1.27 5.27 -0.68
CA ARG A 145 2.50 5.10 0.09
C ARG A 145 2.14 4.77 1.53
N ALA A 146 1.86 3.50 1.79
CA ALA A 146 1.60 3.04 3.15
C ALA A 146 2.88 3.04 3.99
N PHE A 147 2.80 3.48 5.24
CA PHE A 147 3.92 3.45 6.18
C PHE A 147 3.45 3.29 7.62
N ALA A 148 4.36 2.79 8.47
CA ALA A 148 4.18 2.75 9.91
C ALA A 148 5.26 3.60 10.59
N THR A 149 4.90 4.38 11.60
CA THR A 149 5.85 4.97 12.54
C THR A 149 5.94 4.07 13.76
N VAL A 150 7.16 3.61 14.04
CA VAL A 150 7.45 2.75 15.19
C VAL A 150 7.96 3.60 16.37
N PRO A 151 7.65 3.25 17.63
CA PRO A 151 8.26 3.90 18.78
C PRO A 151 9.79 3.79 18.71
N ALA A 152 10.49 4.83 19.17
CA ALA A 152 11.94 4.72 19.33
C ALA A 152 12.25 3.66 20.40
N SER A 153 13.17 2.75 20.09
CA SER A 153 13.71 1.83 21.09
C SER A 153 14.36 2.64 22.21
N SER A 154 13.84 2.50 23.44
CA SER A 154 14.46 3.05 24.65
C SER A 154 15.60 2.15 25.12
#